data_AF-A0A3P7IHL2-F1
#
_entry.id   AF-A0A3P7IHL2-F1
#
_cell.length_a   1.000
_cell.length_b   1.000
_cell.length_c   1.000
_cell.angle_alpha   90.00
_cell.angle_beta   90.00
_cell.angle_gamma   90.00
#
_symmetry.space_group_name_H-M   'P 1'
#
loop_
_entity.id
_entity.type
_entity.pdbx_description
1 polymer ?
#
loop_
_entity_poly.entity_id
_entity_poly.type
_entity_poly.pdbx_seq_one_letter_code
_entity_poly.pdbx_strand_id
1 'polypeptide(L)'
;VEFITASGYLSARKIRSRFQTLVGQVVEKPAFRDYCKLLTDTSDVRLRVDDKYVVQITCAFRCNGIWPRSASHWPNNTIPWPNPAVAAEVKNEGFDLTSRETGATPSQQNKQASSMEGDAWAMNLTGAENVLLAGNRRKALSILKCLRDTHLEFPGTPITNYILKTLMLYECEKHCNDYEWEDNCIGDRIIGKLE
;
A
#
# COMPACT_ATOMS: atom_id res chain seq x y z
N VAL A 1 -16.69 25.53 1.77
CA VAL A 1 -16.61 24.27 1.00
C VAL A 1 -15.26 24.20 0.30
N GLU A 2 -14.17 23.95 1.05
CA GLU A 2 -12.80 24.12 0.51
C GLU A 2 -12.32 22.90 -0.29
N PHE A 3 -12.68 21.68 0.14
CA PHE A 3 -12.16 20.43 -0.43
C PHE A 3 -13.15 19.64 -1.31
N ILE A 4 -14.41 20.07 -1.36
CA ILE A 4 -15.44 19.43 -2.18
C ILE A 4 -15.41 20.07 -3.58
N THR A 5 -15.54 19.27 -4.63
CA THR A 5 -15.65 19.75 -6.02
C THR A 5 -17.05 20.32 -6.29
N ALA A 6 -17.22 21.04 -7.40
CA ALA A 6 -18.54 21.54 -7.80
C ALA A 6 -19.56 20.39 -7.98
N SER A 7 -19.08 19.21 -8.35
CA SER A 7 -19.87 17.98 -8.52
C SER A 7 -20.15 17.23 -7.20
N GLY A 8 -19.71 17.74 -6.05
CA GLY A 8 -19.99 17.15 -4.74
C GLY A 8 -19.01 16.08 -4.26
N TYR A 9 -17.91 15.83 -4.97
CA TYR A 9 -16.90 14.85 -4.54
C TYR A 9 -15.84 15.46 -3.63
N LEU A 10 -15.38 14.70 -2.64
CA LEU A 10 -14.25 15.10 -1.80
C LEU A 10 -12.92 14.86 -2.53
N SER A 11 -12.22 15.92 -2.92
CA SER A 11 -10.99 15.84 -3.71
C SER A 11 -9.77 15.45 -2.86
N ALA A 12 -9.17 14.29 -3.18
CA ALA A 12 -7.90 13.86 -2.59
C ALA A 12 -6.75 14.83 -2.92
N ARG A 13 -6.73 15.39 -4.14
CA ARG A 13 -5.72 16.38 -4.59
C ARG A 13 -5.76 17.65 -3.74
N LYS A 14 -6.94 18.24 -3.54
CA LYS A 14 -7.09 19.49 -2.78
C LYS A 14 -6.66 19.31 -1.32
N ILE A 15 -7.05 18.19 -0.70
CA ILE A 15 -6.61 17.85 0.67
C ILE A 15 -5.10 17.69 0.71
N ARG A 16 -4.51 16.91 -0.20
CA ARG A 16 -3.07 16.68 -0.26
C ARG A 16 -2.28 17.97 -0.47
N SER A 17 -2.72 18.83 -1.38
CA SER A 17 -2.09 20.13 -1.65
C SER A 17 -2.14 21.08 -0.44
N ARG A 18 -3.29 21.14 0.24
CA ARG A 18 -3.41 21.92 1.48
C ARG A 18 -2.51 21.36 2.58
N PHE A 19 -2.48 20.04 2.73
CA PHE A 19 -1.63 19.38 3.71
C PHE A 19 -0.13 19.59 3.41
N GLN A 20 0.29 19.49 2.14
CA GLN A 20 1.66 19.79 1.71
C GLN A 20 2.07 21.21 2.09
N THR A 21 1.18 22.20 1.89
CA THR A 21 1.43 23.59 2.28
C THR A 21 1.66 23.72 3.78
N LEU A 22 0.82 23.06 4.60
CA LEU A 22 0.96 23.09 6.06
C LEU A 22 2.26 22.42 6.52
N VAL A 23 2.61 21.26 5.93
CA VAL A 23 3.86 20.58 6.23
C VAL A 23 5.06 21.43 5.84
N GLY A 24 5.03 22.07 4.65
CA GLY A 24 6.05 23.02 4.21
C GLY A 24 6.27 24.15 5.21
N GLN A 25 5.20 24.75 5.74
CA GLN A 25 5.30 25.78 6.78
C GLN A 25 5.88 25.26 8.10
N VAL A 26 5.62 24.00 8.45
CA VAL A 26 6.14 23.40 9.70
C VAL A 26 7.62 23.10 9.59
N VAL A 27 8.09 22.55 8.47
CA VAL A 27 9.50 22.18 8.32
C VAL A 27 10.44 23.38 8.27
N GLU A 28 9.95 24.57 7.90
CA GLU A 28 10.72 25.82 7.97
C GLU A 28 10.93 26.35 9.40
N LYS A 29 10.25 25.78 10.40
CA LYS A 29 10.43 26.20 11.80
C LYS A 29 11.81 25.79 12.33
N PRO A 30 12.43 26.57 13.24
CA PRO A 30 13.77 26.30 13.76
C PRO A 30 13.98 24.89 14.32
N ALA A 31 12.92 24.27 14.86
CA ALA A 31 12.98 22.92 15.41
C ALA A 31 13.21 21.82 14.36
N PHE A 32 12.99 22.09 13.06
CA PHE A 32 13.03 21.08 11.99
C PHE A 32 13.91 21.47 10.80
N ARG A 33 14.09 22.77 10.58
CA ARG A 33 14.69 23.35 9.37
C ARG A 33 16.03 22.75 8.96
N ASP A 34 16.88 22.42 9.93
CA ASP A 34 18.26 22.02 9.65
C ASP A 34 18.37 20.57 9.16
N TYR A 35 17.40 19.71 9.50
CA TYR A 35 17.49 18.28 9.24
C TYR A 35 16.26 17.68 8.54
N CYS A 36 15.18 18.44 8.34
CA CYS A 36 13.97 17.98 7.68
C CYS A 36 13.59 18.92 6.53
N LYS A 37 13.56 18.39 5.30
CA LYS A 37 13.27 19.16 4.08
C LYS A 37 12.09 18.57 3.34
N LEU A 38 11.15 19.40 2.91
CA LEU A 38 10.06 18.97 2.02
C LEU A 38 10.62 18.71 0.61
N LEU A 39 10.29 17.56 0.03
CA LEU A 39 10.58 17.24 -1.36
C LEU A 39 9.47 17.80 -2.27
N THR A 40 9.87 18.54 -3.30
CA THR A 40 8.95 19.28 -4.19
C THR A 40 8.86 18.69 -5.60
N ASP A 41 9.46 17.52 -5.82
CA ASP A 41 9.50 16.80 -7.10
C ASP A 41 8.21 16.00 -7.37
N THR A 42 7.25 16.01 -6.45
CA THR A 42 6.00 15.25 -6.52
C THR A 42 4.84 16.00 -5.87
N SER A 43 3.61 15.57 -6.16
CA SER A 43 2.40 16.00 -5.45
C SER A 43 2.21 15.30 -4.10
N ASP A 44 2.96 14.23 -3.81
CA ASP A 44 2.95 13.56 -2.51
C ASP A 44 3.70 14.35 -1.45
N VAL A 45 3.24 14.27 -0.19
CA VAL A 45 3.93 14.92 0.93
C VAL A 45 5.08 14.04 1.39
N ARG A 46 6.29 14.30 0.85
CA ARG A 46 7.51 13.57 1.17
C ARG A 46 8.53 14.47 1.85
N LEU A 47 9.12 13.98 2.93
CA LEU A 47 10.16 14.67 3.70
C LEU A 47 11.47 13.91 3.56
N ARG A 48 12.55 14.64 3.36
CA ARG A 48 13.91 14.13 3.53
C ARG A 48 14.39 14.49 4.94
N VAL A 49 14.73 13.47 5.72
CA VAL A 49 15.17 13.58 7.12
C VAL A 49 16.64 13.17 7.21
N ASP A 50 17.46 14.01 7.85
CA ASP A 50 18.91 13.86 8.02
C ASP A 50 19.67 13.62 6.70
N ASP A 51 19.13 14.16 5.60
CA ASP A 51 19.56 13.88 4.22
C ASP A 51 19.71 12.37 3.88
N LYS A 52 19.15 11.48 4.71
CA LYS A 52 19.32 10.02 4.63
C LYS A 52 18.02 9.28 4.39
N TYR A 53 16.95 9.68 5.09
CA TYR A 53 15.68 8.97 5.03
C TYR A 53 14.65 9.78 4.24
N VAL A 54 13.81 9.08 3.48
CA VAL A 54 12.63 9.70 2.84
C VAL A 54 11.39 9.14 3.50
N VAL A 55 10.56 10.03 4.04
CA VAL A 55 9.31 9.70 4.72
C VAL A 55 8.14 10.31 3.94
N GLN A 56 7.22 9.46 3.48
CA GLN A 56 5.96 9.91 2.89
C GLN A 56 4.86 9.94 3.94
N ILE A 57 4.19 11.08 4.08
CA ILE A 57 3.03 11.25 4.95
C ILE A 57 1.80 11.33 4.05
N THR A 58 0.82 10.46 4.25
CA THR A 58 -0.37 10.36 3.38
C THR A 58 -1.63 10.50 4.22
N CYS A 59 -2.49 11.47 3.88
CA CYS A 59 -3.80 11.58 4.50
C CYS A 59 -4.65 10.36 4.09
N ALA A 60 -5.44 9.85 5.03
CA ALA A 60 -6.26 8.68 4.79
C ALA A 60 -7.59 8.76 5.53
N PHE A 61 -8.60 8.13 4.95
CA PHE A 61 -9.84 7.76 5.63
C PHE A 61 -9.86 6.26 5.85
N ARG A 62 -10.17 5.86 7.08
CA ARG A 62 -10.34 4.47 7.44
C ARG A 62 -11.77 4.01 7.18
N CYS A 63 -11.92 2.88 6.50
CA CYS A 63 -13.21 2.32 6.08
C CYS A 63 -13.38 0.90 6.65
N ASN A 64 -13.59 0.80 7.96
CA ASN A 64 -13.80 -0.47 8.66
C ASN A 64 -15.24 -0.96 8.52
N GLY A 65 -15.44 -2.28 8.62
CA GLY A 65 -16.77 -2.92 8.58
C GLY A 65 -17.47 -2.85 7.21
N ILE A 66 -16.80 -2.30 6.20
CA ILE A 66 -17.29 -2.24 4.82
C ILE A 66 -16.24 -2.80 3.87
N TRP A 67 -16.70 -3.49 2.83
CA TRP A 67 -15.84 -4.09 1.82
C TRP A 67 -16.08 -3.44 0.45
N PRO A 68 -15.03 -3.13 -0.33
CA PRO A 68 -15.20 -2.45 -1.59
C PRO A 68 -15.85 -3.38 -2.62
N ARG A 69 -16.79 -2.84 -3.40
CA ARG A 69 -17.54 -3.62 -4.40
C ARG A 69 -16.63 -4.25 -5.47
N SER A 70 -15.54 -3.57 -5.83
CA SER A 70 -14.55 -4.07 -6.78
C SER A 70 -13.86 -5.35 -6.32
N ALA A 71 -13.77 -5.59 -5.01
CA ALA A 71 -13.19 -6.79 -4.40
C ALA A 71 -14.26 -7.74 -3.83
N SER A 72 -15.54 -7.56 -4.17
CA SER A 72 -16.64 -8.34 -3.60
C SER A 72 -16.60 -9.83 -3.97
N HIS A 73 -15.94 -10.15 -5.08
CA HIS A 73 -15.71 -11.53 -5.54
C HIS A 73 -14.70 -12.31 -4.69
N TRP A 74 -13.99 -11.65 -3.78
CA TRP A 74 -13.08 -12.30 -2.83
C TRP A 74 -13.81 -12.70 -1.53
N PRO A 75 -13.51 -13.87 -0.94
CA PRO A 75 -12.57 -14.89 -1.40
C PRO A 75 -13.11 -15.72 -2.57
N ASN A 76 -12.20 -16.37 -3.32
CA ASN A 76 -12.60 -17.27 -4.40
C ASN A 76 -13.21 -18.57 -3.82
N ASN A 77 -14.46 -18.85 -4.17
CA ASN A 77 -15.19 -20.02 -3.67
C ASN A 77 -14.60 -21.37 -4.09
N THR A 78 -13.69 -21.41 -5.08
CA THR A 78 -13.00 -22.64 -5.49
C THR A 78 -11.75 -22.93 -4.68
N ILE A 79 -11.32 -22.00 -3.82
CA ILE A 79 -10.07 -22.09 -3.07
C ILE A 79 -10.44 -22.22 -1.59
N PRO A 80 -10.02 -23.29 -0.89
CA PRO A 80 -10.34 -23.52 0.53
C PRO A 80 -9.47 -22.66 1.48
N TRP A 81 -9.05 -21.47 1.02
CA TRP A 81 -8.27 -20.52 1.81
C TRP A 81 -8.64 -19.07 1.43
N PRO A 82 -8.73 -18.15 2.41
CA PRO A 82 -8.73 -18.42 3.85
C PRO A 82 -10.01 -19.16 4.28
N ASN A 83 -10.01 -19.71 5.50
CA ASN A 83 -11.24 -20.26 6.07
C ASN A 83 -12.29 -19.13 6.26
N PRO A 84 -13.60 -19.47 6.34
CA PRO A 84 -14.66 -18.46 6.41
C PRO A 84 -14.56 -17.48 7.59
N ALA A 85 -14.04 -17.91 8.73
CA ALA A 85 -13.88 -17.04 9.90
C ALA A 85 -12.83 -15.95 9.64
N VAL A 86 -11.67 -16.35 9.12
CA VAL A 86 -10.61 -15.40 8.72
C VAL A 86 -11.08 -14.50 7.58
N ALA A 87 -11.83 -15.01 6.60
CA ALA A 87 -12.40 -14.19 5.54
C ALA A 87 -13.34 -13.09 6.09
N ALA A 88 -14.13 -13.41 7.12
CA ALA A 88 -15.00 -12.44 7.78
C ALA A 88 -14.19 -11.39 8.55
N GLU A 89 -13.12 -11.78 9.25
CA GLU A 89 -12.21 -10.85 9.93
C GLU A 89 -11.54 -9.88 8.95
N VAL A 90 -11.05 -10.39 7.81
CA VAL A 90 -10.46 -9.58 6.74
C VAL A 90 -11.45 -8.56 6.19
N LYS A 91 -12.70 -8.96 5.95
CA LYS A 91 -13.76 -8.05 5.50
C LYS A 91 -14.14 -7.01 6.55
N ASN A 92 -14.10 -7.38 7.83
CA ASN A 92 -14.39 -6.49 8.94
C ASN A 92 -13.26 -5.47 9.17
N GLU A 93 -12.01 -5.86 8.96
CA GLU A 93 -10.86 -4.94 8.97
C GLU A 93 -11.00 -3.84 7.91
N GLY A 94 -11.58 -4.18 6.75
CA GLY A 94 -11.93 -3.20 5.72
C GLY A 94 -10.73 -2.70 4.94
N PHE A 95 -10.71 -1.40 4.62
CA PHE A 95 -9.66 -0.78 3.82
C PHE A 95 -9.47 0.69 4.19
N ASP A 96 -8.36 1.29 3.75
CA ASP A 96 -8.14 2.73 3.83
C ASP A 96 -8.25 3.37 2.44
N LEU A 97 -8.81 4.57 2.39
CA LEU A 97 -8.77 5.47 1.23
C LEU A 97 -7.68 6.50 1.46
N THR A 98 -6.68 6.52 0.58
CA THR A 98 -5.46 7.32 0.77
C THR A 98 -5.32 8.40 -0.30
N SER A 99 -4.92 9.61 0.10
CA SER A 99 -4.64 10.70 -0.82
C SER A 99 -3.21 10.58 -1.34
N ARG A 100 -2.97 9.69 -2.30
CA ARG A 100 -1.67 9.55 -2.96
C ARG A 100 -1.85 9.63 -4.46
N GLU A 101 -0.78 9.90 -5.18
CA GLU A 101 -0.78 9.76 -6.62
C GLU A 101 -0.84 8.28 -7.02
N THR A 102 -1.87 7.89 -7.78
CA THR A 102 -1.93 6.58 -8.42
C THR A 102 -1.35 6.76 -9.81
N GLY A 103 -0.17 6.18 -10.07
CA GLY A 103 0.54 6.40 -11.33
C GLY A 103 -0.34 6.17 -12.54
N ALA A 104 -0.68 7.24 -13.25
CA ALA A 104 -1.12 7.14 -14.63
C ALA A 104 0.10 6.68 -15.42
N THR A 105 0.04 5.49 -16.01
CA THR A 105 1.03 5.08 -17.00
C THR A 105 1.15 6.18 -18.06
N PRO A 106 2.36 6.69 -18.38
CA PRO A 106 2.55 7.74 -19.38
C PRO A 106 2.11 7.36 -20.81
N SER A 107 1.59 6.13 -21.02
CA SER A 107 1.07 5.63 -22.29
C SER A 107 -0.41 5.95 -22.56
N GLN A 108 -1.17 6.51 -21.61
CA GLN A 108 -2.55 6.95 -21.90
C GLN A 108 -2.59 8.41 -22.36
N GLN A 109 -2.58 8.59 -23.68
CA GLN A 109 -2.64 9.85 -24.43
C GLN A 109 -3.95 10.66 -24.26
N ASN A 110 -4.72 10.48 -23.18
CA ASN A 110 -5.95 11.23 -22.93
C ASN A 110 -5.77 12.26 -21.81
N LYS A 111 -5.29 13.46 -22.19
CA LYS A 111 -5.14 14.62 -21.30
C LYS A 111 -6.42 15.00 -20.53
N GLN A 112 -7.61 14.63 -21.01
CA GLN A 112 -8.88 14.92 -20.33
C GLN A 112 -9.22 13.97 -19.15
N ALA A 113 -8.71 12.73 -19.12
CA ALA A 113 -8.93 11.80 -18.01
C ALA A 113 -7.99 12.07 -16.81
N SER A 114 -6.81 12.61 -17.09
CA SER A 114 -5.76 12.91 -16.10
C SER A 114 -6.15 13.93 -15.01
N SER A 115 -7.14 14.78 -15.28
CA SER A 115 -7.56 15.82 -14.33
C SER A 115 -8.38 15.24 -13.17
N MET A 116 -9.20 14.21 -13.44
CA MET A 116 -10.07 13.56 -12.45
C MET A 116 -9.36 12.50 -11.61
N GLU A 117 -8.36 11.81 -12.18
CA GLU A 117 -7.63 10.75 -11.45
C GLU A 117 -6.91 11.28 -10.21
N GLY A 118 -6.34 12.48 -10.26
CA GLY A 118 -5.67 13.03 -9.07
C GLY A 118 -6.62 13.41 -7.94
N ASP A 119 -7.92 13.57 -8.21
CA ASP A 119 -8.95 13.83 -7.21
C ASP A 119 -9.47 12.54 -6.55
N ALA A 120 -9.19 11.37 -7.14
CA ALA A 120 -9.60 10.08 -6.60
C ALA A 120 -8.74 9.64 -5.41
N TRP A 121 -9.32 8.76 -4.59
CA TRP A 121 -8.65 8.17 -3.43
C TRP A 121 -8.13 6.79 -3.78
N ALA A 122 -6.85 6.53 -3.47
CA ALA A 122 -6.25 5.23 -3.70
C ALA A 122 -6.64 4.27 -2.57
N MET A 123 -7.12 3.09 -2.93
CA MET A 123 -7.47 2.03 -1.99
C MET A 123 -6.20 1.38 -1.41
N ASN A 124 -6.23 1.06 -0.12
CA ASN A 124 -5.16 0.37 0.58
C ASN A 124 -5.75 -0.72 1.48
N LEU A 125 -5.33 -1.97 1.29
CA LEU A 125 -5.80 -3.12 2.05
C LEU A 125 -4.75 -3.65 3.05
N THR A 126 -3.75 -2.85 3.41
CA THR A 126 -2.64 -3.30 4.26
C THR A 126 -3.10 -3.95 5.57
N GLY A 127 -4.14 -3.41 6.22
CA GLY A 127 -4.74 -4.02 7.42
C GLY A 127 -5.28 -5.42 7.14
N ALA A 128 -6.20 -5.52 6.18
CA ALA A 128 -6.80 -6.76 5.70
C ALA A 128 -5.76 -7.81 5.27
N GLU A 129 -4.73 -7.42 4.52
CA GLU A 129 -3.63 -8.30 4.09
C GLU A 129 -2.81 -8.83 5.28
N ASN A 130 -2.63 -8.01 6.32
CA ASN A 130 -1.89 -8.42 7.52
C ASN A 130 -2.63 -9.49 8.31
N VAL A 131 -3.96 -9.48 8.30
CA VAL A 131 -4.78 -10.56 8.90
C VAL A 131 -4.53 -11.87 8.16
N LEU A 132 -4.52 -11.85 6.82
CA LEU A 132 -4.24 -13.02 5.99
C LEU A 132 -2.83 -13.61 6.19
N LEU A 133 -1.84 -12.73 6.38
CA LEU A 133 -0.44 -13.10 6.53
C LEU A 133 -0.04 -13.27 8.01
N ALA A 134 -0.87 -13.92 8.82
CA ALA A 134 -0.55 -14.24 10.21
C ALA A 134 0.42 -15.43 10.33
N GLY A 135 1.04 -15.57 11.51
CA GLY A 135 1.94 -16.69 11.82
C GLY A 135 3.13 -16.82 10.88
N ASN A 136 3.42 -18.06 10.45
CA ASN A 136 4.59 -18.36 9.61
C ASN A 136 4.52 -17.79 8.19
N ARG A 137 3.32 -17.45 7.69
CA ARG A 137 3.15 -16.68 6.44
C ARG A 137 3.82 -15.30 6.55
N ARG A 138 3.75 -14.66 7.73
CA ARG A 138 4.48 -13.41 8.01
C ARG A 138 5.98 -13.61 8.00
N LYS A 139 6.45 -14.70 8.61
CA LYS A 139 7.87 -15.04 8.72
C LYS A 139 8.48 -15.25 7.33
N ALA A 140 7.81 -16.02 6.47
CA ALA A 140 8.21 -16.22 5.08
C ALA A 140 8.29 -14.88 4.31
N LEU A 141 7.27 -14.02 4.45
CA LEU A 141 7.31 -12.68 3.84
C LEU A 141 8.49 -11.85 4.35
N SER A 142 8.77 -11.84 5.65
CA SER A 142 9.90 -11.10 6.22
C SER A 142 11.25 -11.55 5.65
N ILE A 143 11.43 -12.86 5.42
CA ILE A 143 12.65 -13.39 4.77
C ILE A 143 12.73 -12.90 3.32
N LEU A 144 11.65 -12.97 2.56
CA LEU A 144 11.61 -12.47 1.17
C LEU A 144 11.95 -10.97 1.10
N LYS A 145 11.42 -10.16 2.03
CA LYS A 145 11.73 -8.72 2.09
C LYS A 145 13.22 -8.49 2.37
N CYS A 146 13.80 -9.22 3.32
CA CYS A 146 15.22 -9.17 3.65
C CYS A 146 16.10 -9.52 2.44
N LEU A 147 15.78 -10.60 1.74
CA LEU A 147 16.50 -10.99 0.52
C LEU A 147 16.42 -9.90 -0.56
N ARG A 148 15.25 -9.30 -0.74
CA ARG A 148 15.08 -8.20 -1.69
C ARG A 148 15.89 -6.97 -1.31
N ASP A 149 15.83 -6.54 -0.05
CA ASP A 149 16.61 -5.39 0.44
C ASP A 149 18.12 -5.61 0.32
N THR A 150 18.57 -6.85 0.49
CA THR A 150 20.00 -7.17 0.45
C THR A 150 20.53 -7.38 -0.97
N HIS A 151 19.70 -7.93 -1.88
CA HIS A 151 20.19 -8.46 -3.16
C HIS A 151 19.45 -7.92 -4.40
N LEU A 152 18.24 -7.36 -4.23
CA LEU A 152 17.38 -6.91 -5.34
C LEU A 152 17.10 -5.40 -5.30
N GLU A 153 17.76 -4.67 -4.41
CA GLU A 153 17.71 -3.21 -4.34
C GLU A 153 18.81 -2.61 -5.23
N PHE A 154 18.44 -2.27 -6.46
CA PHE A 154 19.30 -1.58 -7.42
C PHE A 154 18.53 -0.43 -8.10
N PRO A 155 19.23 0.59 -8.63
CA PRO A 155 18.57 1.73 -9.27
C PRO A 155 17.57 1.31 -10.35
N GLY A 156 16.31 1.73 -10.20
CA GLY A 156 15.24 1.39 -11.14
C GLY A 156 14.63 0.00 -10.96
N THR A 157 14.93 -0.74 -9.89
CA THR A 157 14.30 -2.04 -9.63
C THR A 157 12.78 -1.90 -9.57
N PRO A 158 12.02 -2.69 -10.36
CA PRO A 158 10.56 -2.69 -10.28
C PRO A 158 10.06 -3.46 -9.04
N ILE A 159 10.92 -4.23 -8.37
CA ILE A 159 10.53 -5.19 -7.34
C ILE A 159 10.37 -4.48 -5.99
N THR A 160 9.13 -4.26 -5.59
CA THR A 160 8.79 -3.67 -4.29
C THR A 160 8.41 -4.72 -3.25
N ASN A 161 8.49 -4.37 -1.97
CA ASN A 161 7.94 -5.15 -0.86
C ASN A 161 6.47 -5.49 -1.04
N TYR A 162 5.72 -4.63 -1.73
CA TYR A 162 4.31 -4.85 -1.99
C TYR A 162 4.11 -5.97 -3.03
N ILE A 163 4.93 -6.00 -4.09
CA ILE A 163 4.92 -7.12 -5.06
C ILE A 163 5.20 -8.45 -4.36
N LEU A 164 6.21 -8.51 -3.47
CA LEU A 164 6.50 -9.72 -2.70
C LEU A 164 5.34 -10.13 -1.80
N LYS A 165 4.68 -9.16 -1.14
CA LYS A 165 3.50 -9.44 -0.33
C LYS A 165 2.36 -10.00 -1.19
N THR A 166 2.10 -9.45 -2.37
CA THR A 166 1.08 -9.96 -3.30
C THR A 166 1.40 -11.38 -3.76
N LEU A 167 2.65 -11.67 -4.13
CA LEU A 167 3.07 -13.03 -4.48
C LEU A 167 2.91 -14.02 -3.33
N MET A 168 3.15 -13.56 -2.09
CA MET A 168 2.97 -14.33 -0.88
C MET A 168 1.49 -14.69 -0.65
N LEU A 169 0.57 -13.74 -0.87
CA LEU A 169 -0.87 -13.98 -0.78
C LEU A 169 -1.33 -15.03 -1.80
N TYR A 170 -0.85 -14.96 -3.04
CA TYR A 170 -1.13 -16.00 -4.05
C TYR A 170 -0.52 -17.36 -3.70
N GLU A 171 0.59 -17.41 -2.98
CA GLU A 171 1.12 -18.69 -2.48
C GLU A 171 0.21 -19.33 -1.45
N CYS A 172 -0.42 -18.51 -0.60
CA CYS A 172 -1.36 -19.00 0.39
C CYS A 172 -2.61 -19.60 -0.26
N GLU A 173 -3.02 -19.09 -1.41
CA GLU A 173 -4.07 -19.70 -2.23
C GLU A 173 -3.63 -21.04 -2.85
N LYS A 174 -2.35 -21.21 -3.19
CA LYS A 174 -1.81 -22.49 -3.71
C LYS A 174 -1.62 -23.53 -2.60
N HIS A 175 -1.13 -23.09 -1.45
CA HIS A 175 -0.83 -23.90 -0.27
C HIS A 175 -1.78 -23.51 0.85
N CYS A 176 -3.02 -23.97 0.74
CA CYS A 176 -4.12 -23.54 1.60
C CYS A 176 -3.98 -24.01 3.04
N ASN A 177 -3.32 -25.15 3.28
CA ASN A 177 -3.37 -25.83 4.57
C ASN A 177 -2.31 -25.30 5.52
N ASP A 178 -2.64 -25.19 6.80
CA ASP A 178 -1.71 -24.61 7.79
C ASP A 178 -0.43 -25.45 8.00
N TYR A 179 -0.49 -26.78 7.83
CA TYR A 179 0.70 -27.63 7.92
C TYR A 179 1.74 -27.31 6.81
N GLU A 180 1.31 -26.76 5.67
CA GLU A 180 2.21 -26.35 4.57
C GLU A 180 3.00 -25.06 4.89
N TRP A 181 2.65 -24.42 6.02
CA TRP A 181 3.27 -23.23 6.57
C TRP A 181 4.00 -23.51 7.88
N GLU A 182 4.16 -24.77 8.28
CA GLU A 182 5.01 -25.12 9.43
C GLU A 182 6.48 -24.78 9.17
N ASP A 183 7.28 -24.67 10.23
CA ASP A 183 8.65 -24.16 10.15
C ASP A 183 9.56 -24.94 9.19
N ASN A 184 9.35 -26.25 9.09
CA ASN A 184 10.06 -27.14 8.17
C ASN A 184 9.70 -26.92 6.68
N CYS A 185 8.54 -26.32 6.39
CA CYS A 185 8.07 -26.06 5.02
C CYS A 185 8.39 -24.63 4.52
N ILE A 186 8.85 -23.72 5.39
CA ILE A 186 9.12 -22.33 5.03
C ILE A 186 10.14 -22.21 3.89
N GLY A 187 11.16 -23.08 3.86
CA GLY A 187 12.15 -23.11 2.79
C GLY A 187 11.52 -23.31 1.41
N ASP A 188 10.64 -24.31 1.28
CA ASP A 188 9.95 -24.63 0.03
C ASP A 188 9.06 -23.47 -0.43
N ARG A 189 8.37 -22.81 0.51
CA ARG A 189 7.51 -21.63 0.22
C ARG A 189 8.31 -20.44 -0.29
N ILE A 190 9.55 -20.29 0.16
CA ILE A 190 10.45 -19.22 -0.30
C ILE A 190 11.02 -19.55 -1.68
N ILE A 191 11.51 -20.78 -1.89
CA ILE A 191 12.10 -21.22 -3.16
C ILE A 191 11.08 -21.14 -4.30
N GLY A 192 9.84 -21.60 -4.07
CA GLY A 192 8.78 -21.54 -5.08
C GLY A 192 8.37 -20.12 -5.54
N LYS A 193 8.93 -19.06 -4.93
CA LYS A 193 8.78 -17.65 -5.37
C LYS A 193 10.01 -17.05 -6.04
N LEU A 194 11.15 -17.70 -5.91
CA LEU A 194 12.40 -17.28 -6.53
C LEU A 194 12.63 -17.93 -7.89
N GLU A 195 11.93 -19.05 -8.18
CA GLU A 195 11.85 -19.71 -9.49
C GLU A 195 10.78 -19.08 -10.40
#